data_AF-A0A2L1IPT3-F1
#
_entry.id   AF-A0A2L1IPT3-F1
#
_cell.length_a   1.000
_cell.length_b   1.000
_cell.length_c   1.000
_cell.angle_alpha   90.00
_cell.angle_beta   90.00
_cell.angle_gamma   90.00
#
_symmetry.space_group_name_H-M   'P 1'
#
loop_
_entity.id
_entity.type
_entity.pdbx_description
1 polymer ?
#
loop_
_entity_poly.entity_id
_entity_poly.type
_entity_poly.pdbx_seq_one_letter_code
_entity_poly.pdbx_strand_id
1 'polypeptide(L)'
;MFIHKKTGNKYVGSSNLLRRRLDYYFKSLEPEFIDLTYTGKFLPFFKKEGLSEFKLIIFKLDSDKFSIKDALILEQYHLLNKEFNLNTLRVVNAGSSKGESIYIYDLSCKILYYQSSSKIELKRVLKIHPETVGKYLDSKKPYLNKFILLSFLLPNVSFTDVSSRNLLEMMQKERKILYTLGTRRSISVILEIKEGNTKVTEDYWGKTLNFESLTSCIEYLKNIGLFIKRDTLSKYIKIEKEFHKFLCRYSDKNLPDNFEEIGLIIDEYKQTLNNSDIDLTKKKNKNKTVLVKSEDYKYNLKFDSITDTIKYFDSINIKLDRKTLNLRLKDGKLYKGYYFNY
;
A
#
# COMPACT_ATOMS: atom_id res chain seq x y z
N MET A 1 28.23 19.96 6.47
CA MET A 1 29.53 19.28 6.40
C MET A 1 30.15 19.22 7.79
N PHE A 2 30.66 18.06 8.19
CA PHE A 2 31.41 17.88 9.43
C PHE A 2 32.87 17.59 9.08
N ILE A 3 33.80 18.26 9.75
CA ILE A 3 35.24 18.09 9.55
C ILE A 3 35.86 17.84 10.93
N HIS A 4 36.48 16.68 11.13
CA HIS A 4 37.16 16.36 12.37
C HIS A 4 38.42 17.21 12.52
N LYS A 5 38.55 17.93 13.64
CA LYS A 5 39.60 18.94 13.85
C LYS A 5 41.00 18.34 13.82
N LYS A 6 41.19 17.15 14.39
CA LYS A 6 42.51 16.51 14.52
C LYS A 6 42.94 15.72 13.28
N THR A 7 42.02 14.91 12.72
CA THR A 7 42.37 13.99 11.62
C THR A 7 42.04 14.56 10.24
N GLY A 8 41.26 15.64 10.17
CA GLY A 8 40.77 16.19 8.91
C GLY A 8 39.71 15.35 8.21
N ASN A 9 39.25 14.24 8.80
CA ASN A 9 38.21 13.37 8.24
C ASN A 9 36.92 14.16 7.98
N LYS A 10 36.32 14.00 6.80
CA LYS A 10 35.16 14.81 6.38
C LYS A 10 33.93 13.96 6.12
N TYR A 11 32.78 14.53 6.47
CA TYR A 11 31.45 14.04 6.15
C TYR A 11 30.61 15.15 5.50
N VAL A 12 29.88 14.82 4.44
CA VAL A 12 28.90 15.71 3.79
C VAL A 12 27.53 15.05 3.71
N GLY A 13 26.48 15.88 3.74
CA GLY A 13 25.11 15.45 3.54
C GLY A 13 24.22 16.66 3.25
N SER A 14 23.20 16.49 2.42
CA SER A 14 22.18 17.49 2.10
C SER A 14 20.83 17.17 2.75
N SER A 15 19.96 18.16 2.89
CA SER A 15 18.58 17.94 3.36
C SER A 15 17.70 19.07 2.87
N ASN A 16 16.47 18.75 2.47
CA ASN A 16 15.42 19.76 2.28
C ASN A 16 14.88 20.31 3.62
N LEU A 17 15.15 19.62 4.73
CA LEU A 17 14.79 20.02 6.09
C LEU A 17 16.04 19.88 6.98
N LEU A 18 16.89 20.91 6.98
CA LEU A 18 18.17 20.89 7.71
C LEU A 18 17.99 20.60 9.19
N ARG A 19 17.00 21.24 9.84
CA ARG A 19 16.67 21.04 11.26
C ARG A 19 16.49 19.56 11.60
N ARG A 20 15.61 18.86 10.87
CA ARG A 20 15.34 17.44 11.10
C ARG A 20 16.59 16.56 10.97
N ARG A 21 17.46 16.88 10.02
CA ARG A 21 18.69 16.11 9.80
C ARG A 21 19.74 16.38 10.87
N LEU A 22 19.85 17.62 11.36
CA LEU A 22 20.70 17.96 12.50
C LEU A 22 20.19 17.34 13.80
N ASP A 23 18.87 17.41 14.05
CA ASP A 23 18.23 16.76 15.20
C ASP A 23 18.56 15.26 15.23
N TYR A 24 18.51 14.59 14.07
CA TYR A 24 18.90 13.18 13.95
C TYR A 24 20.36 12.93 14.34
N TYR A 25 21.30 13.76 13.88
CA TYR A 25 22.71 13.61 14.25
C TYR A 25 22.96 13.87 15.74
N PHE A 26 22.31 14.87 16.34
CA PHE A 26 22.53 15.18 17.74
C PHE A 26 21.86 14.18 18.68
N LYS A 27 20.65 13.71 18.35
CA LYS A 27 20.00 12.61 19.09
C LYS A 27 20.82 11.32 19.06
N SER A 28 21.62 11.10 18.02
CA SER A 28 22.51 9.94 17.97
C SER A 28 23.61 9.94 19.06
N LEU A 29 23.83 11.09 19.73
CA LEU A 29 24.75 11.19 20.87
C LEU A 29 24.10 10.74 22.19
N GLU A 30 22.77 10.67 22.26
CA GLU A 30 22.06 10.32 23.50
C GLU A 30 22.14 8.81 23.78
N PRO A 31 22.34 8.39 25.05
CA PRO A 31 22.50 6.98 25.43
C PRO A 31 21.31 6.09 25.07
N GLU A 32 20.11 6.67 24.95
CA GLU A 32 18.86 5.97 24.68
C GLU A 32 18.65 5.63 23.18
N PHE A 33 19.48 6.16 22.27
CA PHE A 33 19.38 5.94 20.82
C PHE A 33 20.48 5.03 20.24
N ILE A 34 20.98 4.08 21.03
CA ILE A 34 22.10 3.18 20.70
C ILE A 34 21.92 2.42 19.37
N ASP A 35 20.74 1.92 19.06
CA ASP A 35 20.52 1.07 17.86
C ASP A 35 20.69 1.82 16.52
N LEU A 36 20.53 3.15 16.49
CA LEU A 36 20.72 3.95 15.28
C LEU A 36 22.21 4.26 15.00
N THR A 37 23.07 4.13 16.02
CA THR A 37 24.45 4.65 16.02
C THR A 37 25.49 3.76 15.37
N TYR A 38 25.14 2.52 14.99
CA TYR A 38 26.07 1.55 14.40
C TYR A 38 26.07 1.51 12.86
N THR A 39 25.32 2.39 12.20
CA THR A 39 25.24 2.41 10.73
C THR A 39 26.19 3.42 10.11
N GLY A 40 26.95 2.97 9.10
CA GLY A 40 27.90 3.80 8.35
C GLY A 40 29.18 4.14 9.12
N LYS A 41 29.99 5.07 8.58
CA LYS A 41 31.27 5.49 9.19
C LYS A 41 31.16 6.75 10.05
N PHE A 42 30.26 7.66 9.69
CA PHE A 42 30.16 8.96 10.34
C PHE A 42 29.57 8.91 11.76
N LEU A 43 28.38 8.33 11.96
CA LEU A 43 27.71 8.36 13.28
C LEU A 43 28.48 7.64 14.39
N PRO A 44 29.06 6.44 14.16
CA PRO A 44 29.89 5.81 15.19
C PRO A 44 31.09 6.69 15.57
N PHE A 45 31.74 7.30 14.57
CA PHE A 45 32.90 8.16 14.79
C PHE A 45 32.51 9.47 15.50
N PHE A 46 31.40 10.08 15.09
CA PHE A 46 30.86 11.29 15.68
C PHE A 46 30.46 11.09 17.15
N LYS A 47 29.86 9.94 17.48
CA LYS A 47 29.53 9.57 18.86
C LYS A 47 30.77 9.32 19.72
N LYS A 48 31.78 8.67 19.16
CA LYS A 48 33.02 8.35 19.87
C LYS A 48 33.83 9.61 20.22
N GLU A 49 34.02 10.50 19.26
CA GLU A 49 34.88 11.68 19.45
C GLU A 49 34.10 12.87 20.05
N GLY A 50 32.78 12.94 19.84
CA GLY A 50 31.92 14.00 20.37
C GLY A 50 31.87 15.25 19.49
N LEU A 51 30.83 16.08 19.68
CA LEU A 51 30.56 17.27 18.84
C LEU A 51 31.70 18.31 18.89
N SER A 52 32.36 18.48 20.04
CA SER A 52 33.44 19.46 20.21
C SER A 52 34.62 19.22 19.27
N GLU A 53 34.83 17.99 18.82
CA GLU A 53 35.94 17.60 17.95
C GLU A 53 35.67 17.84 16.46
N PHE A 54 34.48 18.35 16.11
CA PHE A 54 34.12 18.63 14.72
C PHE A 54 33.90 20.12 14.47
N LYS A 55 34.31 20.58 13.29
CA LYS A 55 33.87 21.83 12.69
C LYS A 55 32.65 21.53 11.81
N LEU A 56 31.52 22.19 12.10
CA LEU A 56 30.31 22.14 11.29
C LEU A 56 30.27 23.32 10.32
N ILE A 57 30.11 23.04 9.03
CA ILE A 57 29.89 24.02 7.97
C ILE A 57 28.53 23.78 7.35
N ILE A 58 27.68 24.81 7.30
CA ILE A 58 26.33 24.75 6.72
C ILE A 58 26.30 25.62 5.47
N PHE A 59 25.88 25.02 4.35
CA PHE A 59 25.56 25.72 3.12
C PHE A 59 24.05 25.90 3.06
N LYS A 60 23.59 27.14 3.20
CA LYS A 60 22.18 27.49 3.01
C LYS A 60 21.97 27.81 1.53
N LEU A 61 21.12 27.04 0.87
CA LEU A 61 20.69 27.29 -0.51
C LEU A 61 19.31 27.94 -0.45
N ASP A 62 19.22 29.19 -0.90
CA ASP A 62 17.98 29.94 -0.88
C ASP A 62 17.02 29.45 -1.99
N SER A 63 15.77 29.19 -1.60
CA SER A 63 14.79 28.53 -2.46
C SER A 63 14.29 29.39 -3.63
N ASP A 64 14.54 30.69 -3.61
CA ASP A 64 14.29 31.63 -4.72
C ASP A 64 15.32 31.48 -5.85
N LYS A 65 16.51 30.92 -5.55
CA LYS A 65 17.61 30.78 -6.52
C LYS A 65 17.97 29.33 -6.84
N PHE A 66 17.77 28.43 -5.88
CA PHE A 66 18.23 27.05 -5.97
C PHE A 66 17.08 26.06 -5.78
N SER A 67 17.09 25.03 -6.60
CA SER A 67 16.20 23.88 -6.50
C SER A 67 16.73 22.85 -5.50
N ILE A 68 15.87 21.90 -5.12
CA ILE A 68 16.27 20.73 -4.30
C ILE A 68 17.38 19.92 -5.00
N LYS A 69 17.40 19.89 -6.33
CA LYS A 69 18.42 19.17 -7.10
C LYS A 69 19.80 19.79 -6.93
N ASP A 70 19.88 21.11 -6.78
CA ASP A 70 21.17 21.81 -6.61
C ASP A 70 21.84 21.44 -5.28
N ALA A 71 21.05 21.19 -4.22
CA ALA A 71 21.58 20.65 -2.96
C ALA A 71 22.20 19.25 -3.13
N LEU A 72 21.59 18.41 -3.98
CA LEU A 72 22.10 17.07 -4.29
C LEU A 72 23.35 17.14 -5.16
N ILE A 73 23.40 18.07 -6.14
CA ILE A 73 24.57 18.31 -6.98
C ILE A 73 25.75 18.78 -6.12
N LEU A 74 25.52 19.71 -5.19
CA LEU A 74 26.55 20.19 -4.28
C LEU A 74 27.07 19.08 -3.34
N GLU A 75 26.18 18.24 -2.80
CA GLU A 75 26.60 17.06 -2.04
C GLU A 75 27.42 16.10 -2.90
N GLN A 76 26.97 15.80 -4.13
CA GLN A 76 27.67 14.92 -5.05
C GLN A 76 29.07 15.47 -5.40
N TYR A 77 29.19 16.77 -5.65
CA TYR A 77 30.47 17.45 -5.91
C TYR A 77 31.47 17.19 -4.77
N HIS A 78 31.04 17.34 -3.52
CA HIS A 78 31.89 17.05 -2.36
C HIS A 78 32.22 15.56 -2.22
N LEU A 79 31.26 14.66 -2.48
CA LEU A 79 31.48 13.22 -2.38
C LEU A 79 32.56 12.70 -3.34
N LEU A 80 32.74 13.35 -4.49
CA LEU A 80 33.80 13.04 -5.46
C LEU A 80 35.20 13.31 -4.90
N ASN A 81 35.35 14.21 -3.93
CA ASN A 81 36.60 14.43 -3.24
C ASN A 81 36.86 13.29 -2.22
N LYS A 82 38.01 12.61 -2.37
CA LYS A 82 38.42 11.47 -1.54
C LYS A 82 38.51 11.81 -0.04
N GLU A 83 38.75 13.07 0.32
CA GLU A 83 38.79 13.57 1.71
C GLU A 83 37.48 13.37 2.48
N PHE A 84 36.33 13.23 1.78
CA PHE A 84 35.04 12.88 2.38
C PHE A 84 34.93 11.40 2.72
N ASN A 85 35.85 10.93 3.57
CA ASN A 85 36.08 9.53 3.90
C ASN A 85 35.10 8.95 4.94
N LEU A 86 34.29 9.79 5.61
CA LEU A 86 33.26 9.36 6.55
C LEU A 86 31.91 9.06 5.87
N ASN A 87 31.76 9.39 4.58
CA ASN A 87 30.64 8.94 3.77
C ASN A 87 30.88 7.50 3.28
N THR A 88 29.95 6.59 3.56
CA THR A 88 30.06 5.20 3.10
C THR A 88 29.85 5.08 1.60
N LEU A 89 28.90 5.84 1.06
CA LEU A 89 28.62 5.91 -0.38
C LEU A 89 29.23 7.17 -0.96
N ARG A 90 29.81 7.05 -2.16
CA ARG A 90 30.36 8.17 -2.95
C ARG A 90 29.37 8.75 -3.96
N VAL A 91 28.12 8.29 -3.88
CA VAL A 91 27.02 8.74 -4.71
C VAL A 91 25.96 9.32 -3.80
N VAL A 92 25.41 10.47 -4.19
CA VAL A 92 24.34 11.12 -3.44
C VAL A 92 23.11 10.22 -3.43
N ASN A 93 22.58 9.97 -2.25
CA ASN A 93 21.29 9.31 -2.14
C ASN A 93 20.22 10.38 -2.37
N ALA A 94 19.81 10.56 -3.63
CA ALA A 94 18.56 11.21 -3.95
C ALA A 94 17.47 10.31 -3.38
N GLY A 95 17.12 10.50 -2.10
CA GLY A 95 16.09 9.73 -1.42
C GLY A 95 14.90 9.59 -2.36
N SER A 96 14.30 8.40 -2.42
CA SER A 96 13.18 8.10 -3.31
C SER A 96 11.94 8.91 -2.90
N SER A 97 11.96 10.21 -3.14
CA SER A 97 10.86 11.13 -3.02
C SER A 97 10.20 11.34 -4.39
N LYS A 98 10.35 10.39 -5.31
CA LYS A 98 9.31 10.19 -6.31
C LYS A 98 8.14 9.62 -5.53
N GLY A 99 7.24 10.50 -5.09
CA GLY A 99 5.94 10.04 -4.64
C GLY A 99 5.32 9.18 -5.73
N GLU A 100 4.54 8.20 -5.33
CA GLU A 100 3.75 7.42 -6.27
C GLU A 100 2.72 8.36 -6.90
N SER A 101 2.87 8.63 -8.19
CA SER A 101 1.92 9.47 -8.93
C SER A 101 0.55 8.80 -8.92
N ILE A 102 -0.50 9.59 -8.72
CA ILE A 102 -1.87 9.08 -8.65
C ILE A 102 -2.75 9.93 -9.54
N TYR A 103 -3.54 9.25 -10.36
CA TYR A 103 -4.43 9.80 -11.35
C TYR A 103 -5.86 9.54 -10.92
N ILE A 104 -6.68 10.59 -10.92
CA ILE A 104 -8.08 10.53 -10.50
C ILE A 104 -8.94 10.70 -11.73
N TYR A 105 -9.71 9.67 -12.07
CA TYR A 105 -10.59 9.66 -13.22
C TYR A 105 -12.06 9.68 -12.82
N ASP A 106 -12.89 9.96 -13.81
CA ASP A 106 -14.29 9.59 -13.77
C ASP A 106 -14.48 8.06 -13.79
N LEU A 107 -15.72 7.65 -13.61
CA LEU A 107 -16.10 6.24 -13.57
C LEU A 107 -15.91 5.50 -14.90
N SER A 108 -15.80 6.20 -16.03
CA SER A 108 -15.52 5.57 -17.33
C SER A 108 -14.05 5.57 -17.72
N CYS A 109 -13.18 6.14 -16.87
CA CYS A 109 -11.75 6.33 -17.17
C CYS A 109 -11.47 7.14 -18.44
N LYS A 110 -12.43 7.91 -18.95
CA LYS A 110 -12.28 8.76 -20.14
C LYS A 110 -11.85 10.18 -19.79
N ILE A 111 -12.19 10.66 -18.59
CA ILE A 111 -11.89 12.00 -18.12
C ILE A 111 -10.94 11.92 -16.94
N LEU A 112 -9.76 12.54 -17.08
CA LEU A 112 -8.83 12.72 -15.97
C LEU A 112 -9.17 14.02 -15.23
N TYR A 113 -9.58 13.89 -13.96
CA TYR A 113 -9.88 15.03 -13.09
C TYR A 113 -8.65 15.68 -12.47
N TYR A 114 -7.66 14.87 -12.07
CA TYR A 114 -6.50 15.37 -11.35
C TYR A 114 -5.32 14.41 -11.42
N GLN A 115 -4.12 14.95 -11.56
CA GLN A 115 -2.86 14.22 -11.43
C GLN A 115 -2.12 14.72 -10.19
N SER A 116 -1.73 13.81 -9.32
CA SER A 116 -0.95 14.09 -8.14
C SER A 116 0.42 13.45 -8.22
N SER A 117 1.44 14.13 -7.70
CA SER A 117 2.80 13.59 -7.60
C SER A 117 3.00 12.67 -6.39
N SER A 118 2.05 12.65 -5.43
CA SER A 118 2.14 11.78 -4.25
C SER A 118 0.83 11.63 -3.47
N LYS A 119 0.75 10.56 -2.65
CA LYS A 119 -0.31 10.39 -1.63
C LYS A 119 -0.42 11.57 -0.66
N ILE A 120 0.70 12.24 -0.36
CA ILE A 120 0.74 13.39 0.57
C ILE A 120 0.13 14.62 -0.08
N GLU A 121 0.38 14.83 -1.37
CA GLU A 121 -0.20 15.94 -2.12
C GLU A 121 -1.72 15.80 -2.21
N LEU A 122 -2.24 14.60 -2.52
CA LEU A 122 -3.69 14.32 -2.45
C LEU A 122 -4.31 14.64 -1.08
N LYS A 123 -3.60 14.36 0.03
CA LYS A 123 -4.06 14.73 1.38
C LYS A 123 -4.15 16.24 1.54
N ARG A 124 -3.19 16.98 1.01
CA ARG A 124 -3.13 18.45 1.15
C ARG A 124 -4.18 19.14 0.28
N VAL A 125 -4.29 18.75 -0.98
CA VAL A 125 -5.13 19.38 -2.01
C VAL A 125 -6.57 18.87 -1.92
N LEU A 126 -6.79 17.55 -2.05
CA LEU A 126 -8.13 16.96 -2.16
C LEU A 126 -8.65 16.36 -0.83
N LYS A 127 -7.88 16.48 0.26
CA LYS A 127 -8.20 15.95 1.59
C LYS A 127 -8.46 14.43 1.60
N ILE A 128 -7.74 13.68 0.76
CA ILE A 128 -7.80 12.21 0.73
C ILE A 128 -6.68 11.65 1.61
N HIS A 129 -7.01 10.87 2.65
CA HIS A 129 -5.99 10.30 3.53
C HIS A 129 -5.13 9.24 2.79
N PRO A 130 -3.81 9.14 3.04
CA PRO A 130 -2.96 8.15 2.38
C PRO A 130 -3.43 6.69 2.55
N GLU A 131 -4.00 6.35 3.70
CA GLU A 131 -4.61 5.03 3.93
C GLU A 131 -5.83 4.81 3.05
N THR A 132 -6.69 5.82 2.91
CA THR A 132 -7.82 5.80 2.00
C THR A 132 -7.34 5.61 0.56
N VAL A 133 -6.29 6.34 0.16
CA VAL A 133 -5.68 6.13 -1.16
C VAL A 133 -5.24 4.68 -1.31
N GLY A 134 -4.52 4.11 -0.34
CA GLY A 134 -4.08 2.71 -0.40
C GLY A 134 -5.23 1.70 -0.51
N LYS A 135 -6.43 2.02 -0.01
CA LYS A 135 -7.62 1.17 -0.12
C LYS A 135 -8.25 1.18 -1.52
N TYR A 136 -8.18 2.32 -2.22
CA TYR A 136 -8.90 2.52 -3.48
C TYR A 136 -8.00 2.56 -4.72
N LEU A 137 -6.71 2.86 -4.55
CA LEU A 137 -5.71 2.91 -5.63
C LEU A 137 -5.55 1.54 -6.29
N ASP A 138 -5.66 1.50 -7.62
CA ASP A 138 -5.59 0.29 -8.45
C ASP A 138 -6.51 -0.83 -7.96
N SER A 139 -7.55 -0.43 -7.23
CA SER A 139 -8.59 -1.31 -6.75
C SER A 139 -9.73 -1.31 -7.74
N LYS A 140 -10.38 -2.47 -7.88
CA LYS A 140 -11.67 -2.56 -8.57
C LYS A 140 -12.79 -2.01 -7.67
N LYS A 141 -12.59 -0.84 -7.05
CA LYS A 141 -13.59 -0.15 -6.21
C LYS A 141 -13.52 1.36 -6.43
N PRO A 142 -14.64 2.02 -6.77
CA PRO A 142 -14.66 3.47 -6.91
C PRO A 142 -14.53 4.15 -5.54
N TYR A 143 -13.73 5.21 -5.48
CA TYR A 143 -13.71 6.14 -4.35
C TYR A 143 -14.92 7.07 -4.44
N LEU A 144 -15.64 7.20 -3.31
CA LEU A 144 -16.89 7.95 -3.20
C LEU A 144 -17.95 7.57 -4.25
N ASN A 145 -17.90 6.34 -4.78
CA ASN A 145 -18.77 5.85 -5.86
C ASN A 145 -18.78 6.74 -7.13
N LYS A 146 -17.76 7.59 -7.33
CA LYS A 146 -17.68 8.50 -8.48
C LYS A 146 -16.30 8.61 -9.11
N PHE A 147 -15.26 8.19 -8.41
CA PHE A 147 -13.88 8.42 -8.86
C PHE A 147 -13.09 7.13 -8.89
N ILE A 148 -12.28 6.95 -9.92
CA ILE A 148 -11.29 5.87 -10.01
C ILE A 148 -9.91 6.43 -9.70
N LEU A 149 -9.15 5.75 -8.85
CA LEU A 149 -7.78 6.12 -8.52
C LEU A 149 -6.83 5.08 -9.13
N LEU A 150 -5.98 5.51 -10.06
CA LEU A 150 -4.95 4.65 -10.67
C LEU A 150 -3.55 5.20 -10.40
N SER A 151 -2.56 4.31 -10.35
CA SER A 151 -1.13 4.67 -10.27
C SER A 151 -0.52 5.04 -11.62
N PHE A 152 -1.30 4.93 -12.71
CA PHE A 152 -0.84 5.11 -14.09
C PHE A 152 -1.77 6.00 -14.92
N LEU A 153 -1.18 6.59 -15.96
CA LEU A 153 -1.89 7.42 -16.93
C LEU A 153 -2.46 6.53 -18.04
N LEU A 154 -3.73 6.71 -18.38
CA LEU A 154 -4.36 6.04 -19.52
C LEU A 154 -4.14 6.85 -20.81
N PRO A 155 -3.93 6.18 -21.97
CA PRO A 155 -3.53 6.87 -23.21
C PRO A 155 -4.64 7.71 -23.86
N ASN A 156 -5.92 7.33 -23.71
CA ASN A 156 -7.04 7.94 -24.43
C ASN A 156 -7.93 8.82 -23.53
N VAL A 157 -7.32 9.58 -22.62
CA VAL A 157 -8.05 10.40 -21.65
C VAL A 157 -8.13 11.86 -22.05
N SER A 158 -9.31 12.44 -21.88
CA SER A 158 -9.51 13.88 -21.96
C SER A 158 -9.18 14.52 -20.62
N PHE A 159 -8.35 15.56 -20.64
CA PHE A 159 -8.06 16.36 -19.46
C PHE A 159 -9.24 17.28 -19.20
N THR A 160 -9.64 17.38 -17.92
CA THR A 160 -10.65 18.35 -17.52
C THR A 160 -10.02 19.70 -17.21
N ASP A 161 -10.77 20.79 -17.46
CA ASP A 161 -10.43 22.13 -16.98
C ASP A 161 -10.96 22.41 -15.56
N VAL A 162 -11.53 21.40 -14.90
CA VAL A 162 -12.02 21.52 -13.52
C VAL A 162 -10.85 21.81 -12.59
N SER A 163 -10.88 22.98 -11.95
CA SER A 163 -9.89 23.35 -10.95
C SER A 163 -9.87 22.38 -9.76
N SER A 164 -8.70 22.24 -9.12
CA SER A 164 -8.54 21.40 -7.92
C SER A 164 -9.49 21.80 -6.78
N ARG A 165 -9.87 23.08 -6.68
CA ARG A 165 -10.87 23.58 -5.73
C ARG A 165 -12.26 23.06 -6.04
N ASN A 166 -12.70 23.14 -7.30
CA ASN A 166 -14.01 22.64 -7.72
C ASN A 166 -14.10 21.11 -7.54
N LEU A 167 -13.03 20.40 -7.87
CA LEU A 167 -12.95 18.96 -7.63
C LEU A 167 -13.04 18.60 -6.14
N LEU A 168 -12.37 19.37 -5.27
CA LEU A 168 -12.49 19.20 -3.82
C LEU A 168 -13.93 19.41 -3.35
N GLU A 169 -14.61 20.46 -3.84
CA GLU A 169 -16.01 20.73 -3.51
C GLU A 169 -16.95 19.61 -3.96
N MET A 170 -16.75 19.07 -5.17
CA MET A 170 -17.46 17.88 -5.65
C MET A 170 -17.26 16.69 -4.70
N MET A 171 -16.01 16.40 -4.33
CA MET A 171 -15.71 15.31 -3.41
C MET A 171 -16.29 15.53 -2.00
N GLN A 172 -16.32 16.78 -1.52
CA GLN A 172 -16.94 17.11 -0.23
C GLN A 172 -18.45 16.90 -0.24
N LYS A 173 -19.13 17.24 -1.33
CA LYS A 173 -20.57 16.93 -1.52
C LYS A 173 -20.80 15.43 -1.45
N GLU A 174 -20.01 14.63 -2.16
CA GLU A 174 -20.14 13.16 -2.13
C GLU A 174 -19.83 12.56 -0.75
N ARG A 175 -18.81 13.07 -0.05
CA ARG A 175 -18.52 12.67 1.33
C ARG A 175 -19.72 12.96 2.23
N LYS A 176 -20.32 14.16 2.12
CA LYS A 176 -21.49 14.54 2.90
C LYS A 176 -22.67 13.61 2.61
N ILE A 177 -22.94 13.32 1.34
CA ILE A 177 -23.97 12.37 0.90
C ILE A 177 -23.73 10.98 1.52
N LEU A 178 -22.49 10.48 1.49
CA LEU A 178 -22.14 9.20 2.11
C LEU A 178 -22.30 9.20 3.63
N TYR A 179 -21.97 10.30 4.31
CA TYR A 179 -22.15 10.42 5.76
C TYR A 179 -23.64 10.53 6.14
N THR A 180 -24.44 11.31 5.40
CA THR A 180 -25.88 11.48 5.66
C THR A 180 -26.67 10.22 5.37
N LEU A 181 -26.27 9.44 4.36
CA LEU A 181 -26.90 8.16 4.02
C LEU A 181 -26.40 7.00 4.89
N GLY A 182 -25.35 7.22 5.70
CA GLY A 182 -24.65 6.18 6.43
C GLY A 182 -23.82 5.25 5.52
N THR A 183 -22.85 4.55 6.11
CA THR A 183 -21.98 3.56 5.41
C THR A 183 -22.72 2.31 4.90
N ARG A 184 -24.05 2.26 5.02
CA ARG A 184 -24.90 1.17 4.57
C ARG A 184 -26.00 1.72 3.68
N ARG A 185 -25.69 2.05 2.42
CA ARG A 185 -26.73 1.92 1.40
C ARG A 185 -27.14 0.45 1.43
N SER A 186 -28.37 0.17 1.81
CA SER A 186 -28.93 -1.15 1.60
C SER A 186 -28.81 -1.46 0.12
N ILE A 187 -28.17 -2.58 -0.20
CA ILE A 187 -28.08 -3.01 -1.59
C ILE A 187 -29.50 -3.39 -1.99
N SER A 188 -30.01 -2.73 -3.03
CA SER A 188 -31.33 -3.05 -3.56
C SER A 188 -31.35 -4.48 -4.08
N VAL A 189 -32.49 -5.13 -3.95
CA VAL A 189 -32.69 -6.54 -4.29
C VAL A 189 -33.74 -6.62 -5.39
N ILE A 190 -33.41 -7.32 -6.46
CA ILE A 190 -34.33 -7.70 -7.52
C ILE A 190 -34.82 -9.10 -7.19
N LEU A 191 -36.13 -9.30 -7.20
CA LEU A 191 -36.77 -10.59 -6.99
C LEU A 191 -37.52 -10.96 -8.26
N GLU A 192 -37.07 -12.01 -8.93
CA GLU A 192 -37.73 -12.60 -10.09
C GLU A 192 -38.68 -13.70 -9.64
N ILE A 193 -39.90 -13.67 -10.18
CA ILE A 193 -40.95 -14.65 -9.92
C ILE A 193 -40.92 -15.68 -11.05
N LYS A 194 -40.48 -16.91 -10.76
CA LYS A 194 -40.45 -18.00 -11.74
C LYS A 194 -41.84 -18.59 -11.96
N GLU A 195 -42.07 -19.16 -13.14
CA GLU A 195 -43.29 -19.89 -13.47
C GLU A 195 -43.55 -21.04 -12.49
N GLY A 196 -44.83 -21.30 -12.21
CA GLY A 196 -45.27 -22.28 -11.22
C GLY A 196 -45.10 -21.84 -9.77
N ASN A 197 -44.98 -20.52 -9.51
CA ASN A 197 -44.99 -19.99 -8.15
C ASN A 197 -46.39 -20.07 -7.54
N THR A 198 -46.52 -20.75 -6.41
CA THR A 198 -47.80 -21.00 -5.72
C THR A 198 -48.20 -19.91 -4.72
N LYS A 199 -47.37 -18.87 -4.54
CA LYS A 199 -47.57 -17.81 -3.55
C LYS A 199 -48.02 -16.48 -4.15
N VAL A 200 -48.04 -16.37 -5.47
CA VAL A 200 -48.47 -15.20 -6.23
C VAL A 200 -49.32 -15.66 -7.41
N THR A 201 -50.21 -14.79 -7.90
CA THR A 201 -51.08 -15.12 -9.03
C THR A 201 -50.27 -15.31 -10.32
N GLU A 202 -50.81 -16.08 -11.27
CA GLU A 202 -50.13 -16.42 -12.53
C GLU A 202 -49.73 -15.19 -13.34
N ASP A 203 -50.49 -14.09 -13.22
CA ASP A 203 -50.20 -12.79 -13.84
C ASP A 203 -48.86 -12.15 -13.43
N TYR A 204 -48.22 -12.65 -12.37
CA TYR A 204 -46.94 -12.18 -11.89
C TYR A 204 -45.77 -13.08 -12.26
N TRP A 205 -46.01 -14.24 -12.89
CA TRP A 205 -44.92 -15.09 -13.37
C TRP A 205 -44.10 -14.36 -14.44
N GLY A 206 -42.78 -14.54 -14.39
CA GLY A 206 -41.82 -13.84 -15.24
C GLY A 206 -41.58 -12.37 -14.86
N LYS A 207 -42.34 -11.80 -13.92
CA LYS A 207 -42.14 -10.40 -13.48
C LYS A 207 -41.01 -10.30 -12.45
N THR A 208 -40.39 -9.14 -12.43
CA THR A 208 -39.37 -8.75 -11.45
C THR A 208 -39.91 -7.65 -10.53
N LEU A 209 -39.67 -7.82 -9.23
CA LEU A 209 -39.96 -6.83 -8.20
C LEU A 209 -38.66 -6.23 -7.70
N ASN A 210 -38.64 -4.90 -7.58
CA ASN A 210 -37.47 -4.15 -7.12
C ASN A 210 -37.67 -3.67 -5.69
N PHE A 211 -36.71 -3.99 -4.82
CA PHE A 211 -36.72 -3.62 -3.42
C PHE A 211 -35.51 -2.74 -3.10
N GLU A 212 -35.70 -1.71 -2.29
CA GLU A 212 -34.61 -0.80 -1.86
C GLU A 212 -33.60 -1.48 -0.92
N SER A 213 -33.96 -2.63 -0.35
CA SER A 213 -33.11 -3.37 0.57
C SER A 213 -33.43 -4.86 0.64
N LEU A 214 -32.48 -5.62 1.18
CA LEU A 214 -32.73 -7.01 1.61
C LEU A 214 -33.82 -7.08 2.70
N THR A 215 -33.95 -6.07 3.56
CA THR A 215 -34.95 -6.04 4.63
C THR A 215 -36.36 -5.94 4.05
N SER A 216 -36.59 -4.99 3.15
CA SER A 216 -37.87 -4.78 2.49
C SER A 216 -38.28 -5.98 1.61
N CYS A 217 -37.33 -6.65 0.99
CA CYS A 217 -37.58 -7.92 0.28
C CYS A 217 -38.05 -9.02 1.25
N ILE A 218 -37.42 -9.15 2.43
CA ILE A 218 -37.84 -10.12 3.45
C ILE A 218 -39.23 -9.79 4.02
N GLU A 219 -39.54 -8.52 4.23
CA GLU A 219 -40.86 -8.08 4.67
C GLU A 219 -41.95 -8.43 3.65
N TYR A 220 -41.68 -8.20 2.36
CA TYR A 220 -42.58 -8.64 1.29
C TYR A 220 -42.80 -10.17 1.32
N LEU A 221 -41.72 -10.95 1.38
CA LEU A 221 -41.81 -12.42 1.47
C LEU A 221 -42.62 -12.86 2.70
N LYS A 222 -42.43 -12.18 3.84
CA LYS A 222 -43.18 -12.43 5.07
C LYS A 222 -44.68 -12.14 4.89
N ASN A 223 -45.02 -11.04 4.22
CA ASN A 223 -46.41 -10.64 3.97
C ASN A 223 -47.15 -11.64 3.05
N ILE A 224 -46.45 -12.32 2.15
CA ILE A 224 -47.02 -13.41 1.33
C ILE A 224 -46.92 -14.79 2.01
N GLY A 225 -46.58 -14.84 3.31
CA GLY A 225 -46.55 -16.05 4.12
C GLY A 225 -45.27 -16.90 4.00
N LEU A 226 -44.18 -16.33 3.50
CA LEU A 226 -42.88 -16.99 3.42
C LEU A 226 -41.89 -16.41 4.44
N PHE A 227 -41.41 -17.26 5.34
CA PHE A 227 -40.45 -16.87 6.37
C PHE A 227 -39.03 -17.31 5.99
N ILE A 228 -38.14 -16.34 5.79
CA ILE A 228 -36.72 -16.59 5.55
C ILE A 228 -35.85 -15.68 6.41
N LYS A 229 -34.81 -16.24 7.03
CA LYS A 229 -33.81 -15.45 7.78
C LYS A 229 -32.96 -14.63 6.82
N ARG A 230 -32.56 -13.43 7.24
CA ARG A 230 -31.72 -12.51 6.44
C ARG A 230 -30.45 -13.16 5.91
N ASP A 231 -29.72 -13.86 6.78
CA ASP A 231 -28.46 -14.51 6.39
C ASP A 231 -28.68 -15.64 5.39
N THR A 232 -29.81 -16.35 5.48
CA THR A 232 -30.18 -17.41 4.55
C THR A 232 -30.50 -16.84 3.17
N LEU A 233 -31.32 -15.80 3.10
CA LEU A 233 -31.63 -15.14 1.83
C LEU A 233 -30.37 -14.54 1.20
N SER A 234 -29.49 -13.91 2.00
CA SER A 234 -28.20 -13.43 1.50
C SER A 234 -27.30 -14.55 1.00
N LYS A 235 -27.33 -15.75 1.59
CA LYS A 235 -26.60 -16.91 1.05
C LYS A 235 -27.19 -17.34 -0.28
N TYR A 236 -28.51 -17.42 -0.38
CA TYR A 236 -29.19 -17.86 -1.59
C TYR A 236 -28.94 -16.92 -2.77
N ILE A 237 -28.93 -15.61 -2.54
CA ILE A 237 -28.53 -14.62 -3.55
C ILE A 237 -27.10 -14.88 -4.05
N LYS A 238 -26.16 -15.23 -3.16
CA LYS A 238 -24.75 -15.47 -3.54
C LYS A 238 -24.53 -16.73 -4.36
N ILE A 239 -25.33 -17.77 -4.13
CA ILE A 239 -25.25 -19.05 -4.84
C ILE A 239 -26.32 -19.18 -5.93
N GLU A 240 -27.01 -18.09 -6.25
CA GLU A 240 -28.13 -18.01 -7.20
C GLU A 240 -29.19 -19.11 -6.99
N LYS A 241 -29.46 -19.46 -5.73
CA LYS A 241 -30.40 -20.52 -5.38
C LYS A 241 -31.82 -20.00 -5.34
N GLU A 242 -32.72 -20.71 -6.02
CA GLU A 242 -34.16 -20.45 -5.97
C GLU A 242 -34.76 -20.79 -4.60
N PHE A 243 -35.72 -19.97 -4.17
CA PHE A 243 -36.51 -20.15 -2.95
C PHE A 243 -37.99 -20.06 -3.28
N HIS A 244 -38.72 -21.19 -3.21
CA HIS A 244 -40.14 -21.25 -3.58
C HIS A 244 -40.46 -20.57 -4.93
N LYS A 245 -39.67 -20.86 -5.97
CA LYS A 245 -39.81 -20.22 -7.30
C LYS A 245 -39.63 -18.69 -7.28
N PHE A 246 -38.93 -18.17 -6.27
CA PHE A 246 -38.37 -16.82 -6.27
C PHE A 246 -36.85 -16.89 -6.45
N LEU A 247 -36.32 -16.13 -7.39
CA LEU A 247 -34.89 -15.94 -7.57
C LEU A 247 -34.53 -14.50 -7.19
N CYS A 248 -33.73 -14.34 -6.14
CA CYS A 248 -33.31 -13.01 -5.67
C CYS A 248 -31.89 -12.71 -6.15
N ARG A 249 -31.66 -11.49 -6.60
CA ARG A 249 -30.34 -10.94 -6.99
C ARG A 249 -30.15 -9.58 -6.35
N TYR A 250 -28.91 -9.21 -6.03
CA TYR A 250 -28.62 -7.81 -5.73
C TYR A 250 -28.69 -7.03 -7.04
N SER A 251 -29.32 -5.86 -7.05
CA SER A 251 -29.24 -4.98 -8.21
C SER A 251 -27.83 -4.38 -8.28
N ASP A 252 -27.21 -4.35 -9.46
CA ASP A 252 -25.86 -3.82 -9.68
C ASP A 252 -25.74 -2.29 -9.58
N LYS A 253 -26.55 -1.63 -8.75
CA LYS A 253 -26.61 -0.16 -8.65
C LYS A 253 -25.39 0.53 -8.03
N ASN A 254 -24.25 -0.15 -7.87
CA ASN A 254 -23.06 0.48 -7.27
C ASN A 254 -21.85 0.55 -8.19
N LEU A 255 -21.91 -0.02 -9.40
CA LEU A 255 -20.80 0.01 -10.33
C LEU A 255 -21.31 0.51 -11.69
N PRO A 256 -20.59 1.45 -12.34
CA PRO A 256 -20.95 1.93 -13.66
C PRO A 256 -20.97 0.78 -14.68
N ASP A 257 -21.77 0.91 -15.74
CA ASP A 257 -22.00 -0.14 -16.75
C ASP A 257 -20.72 -0.68 -17.43
N ASN A 258 -19.59 0.03 -17.30
CA ASN A 258 -18.29 -0.34 -17.88
C ASN A 258 -17.25 -0.79 -16.83
N PHE A 259 -17.67 -1.13 -15.61
CA PHE A 259 -16.71 -1.39 -14.52
C PHE A 259 -15.90 -2.69 -14.70
N GLU A 260 -16.46 -3.68 -15.41
CA GLU A 260 -15.72 -4.90 -15.77
C GLU A 260 -14.53 -4.57 -16.69
N GLU A 261 -14.71 -3.67 -17.67
CA GLU A 261 -13.66 -3.20 -18.56
C GLU A 261 -12.53 -2.51 -17.78
N ILE A 262 -12.86 -1.71 -16.76
CA ILE A 262 -11.85 -1.06 -15.89
C ILE A 262 -11.07 -2.11 -15.10
N GLY A 263 -11.75 -3.16 -14.64
CA GLY A 263 -11.10 -4.31 -14.01
C GLY A 263 -10.07 -4.97 -14.93
N LEU A 264 -10.40 -5.14 -16.21
CA LEU A 264 -9.51 -5.69 -17.23
C LEU A 264 -8.31 -4.76 -17.51
N ILE A 265 -8.54 -3.45 -17.63
CA ILE A 265 -7.47 -2.45 -17.84
C ILE A 265 -6.46 -2.47 -16.68
N ILE A 266 -6.93 -2.53 -15.44
CA ILE A 266 -6.06 -2.63 -14.25
C ILE A 266 -5.26 -3.94 -14.27
N ASP A 267 -5.88 -5.05 -14.65
CA ASP A 267 -5.23 -6.36 -14.70
C ASP A 267 -4.18 -6.42 -15.82
N GLU A 268 -4.46 -5.87 -17.00
CA GLU A 268 -3.53 -5.75 -18.12
C GLU A 268 -2.32 -4.88 -17.76
N TYR A 269 -2.53 -3.74 -17.10
CA TYR A 269 -1.44 -2.91 -16.61
C TYR A 269 -0.56 -3.63 -15.59
N LYS A 270 -1.15 -4.40 -14.67
CA LYS A 270 -0.38 -5.21 -13.71
C LYS A 270 0.42 -6.32 -14.40
N GLN A 271 -0.10 -6.89 -15.49
CA GLN A 271 0.63 -7.88 -16.29
C GLN A 271 1.80 -7.25 -17.06
N THR A 272 1.64 -6.05 -17.62
CA THR A 272 2.72 -5.34 -18.32
C THR A 272 3.84 -4.87 -17.39
N LEU A 273 3.51 -4.47 -16.14
CA LEU A 273 4.50 -4.27 -15.07
C LEU A 273 5.30 -5.55 -14.77
N ASN A 274 4.62 -6.70 -14.63
CA ASN A 274 5.30 -7.96 -14.35
C ASN A 274 6.19 -8.44 -15.53
N ASN A 275 5.81 -8.11 -16.76
CA ASN A 275 6.59 -8.45 -17.96
C ASN A 275 7.78 -7.52 -18.19
N SER A 276 7.68 -6.23 -17.80
CA SER A 276 8.80 -5.29 -17.85
C SER A 276 9.81 -5.47 -16.71
N ASP A 277 9.39 -6.09 -15.59
CA ASP A 277 10.23 -6.43 -14.43
C ASP A 277 11.04 -7.74 -14.59
N ILE A 278 10.94 -8.43 -15.74
CA ILE A 278 11.70 -9.66 -16.02
C ILE A 278 13.22 -9.39 -16.07
N ASP A 279 13.66 -8.16 -16.34
CA ASP A 279 15.10 -7.87 -16.51
C ASP A 279 15.76 -7.10 -15.34
N LEU A 280 15.03 -6.75 -14.28
CA LEU A 280 15.62 -6.03 -13.13
C LEU A 280 15.19 -6.51 -11.74
N THR A 281 14.38 -7.56 -11.63
CA THR A 281 14.07 -8.16 -10.33
C THR A 281 15.02 -9.32 -10.01
N LYS A 282 16.14 -8.99 -9.34
CA LYS A 282 16.45 -9.76 -8.12
C LYS A 282 15.18 -9.73 -7.29
N LYS A 283 14.42 -10.85 -7.32
CA LYS A 283 13.22 -11.07 -6.51
C LYS A 283 13.39 -10.33 -5.19
N LYS A 284 12.60 -9.27 -4.97
CA LYS A 284 12.31 -8.80 -3.62
C LYS A 284 11.52 -9.92 -2.97
N ASN A 285 12.23 -10.97 -2.55
CA ASN A 285 11.72 -11.97 -1.67
C ASN A 285 11.31 -11.20 -0.41
N LYS A 286 10.00 -10.97 -0.25
CA LYS A 286 9.40 -10.64 1.04
C LYS A 286 9.62 -11.75 2.07
N ASN A 287 10.21 -12.86 1.65
CA ASN A 287 10.67 -13.93 2.49
C ASN A 287 12.07 -13.60 2.98
N LYS A 288 12.20 -13.38 4.30
CA LYS A 288 13.52 -13.33 4.92
C LYS A 288 14.18 -14.69 4.74
N THR A 289 15.38 -14.68 4.19
CA THR A 289 16.24 -15.86 4.12
C THR A 289 16.44 -16.42 5.53
N VAL A 290 16.45 -17.75 5.67
CA VAL A 290 16.75 -18.43 6.93
C VAL A 290 18.07 -19.17 6.77
N LEU A 291 19.03 -18.85 7.63
CA LEU A 291 20.30 -19.54 7.77
C LEU A 291 20.19 -20.60 8.85
N VAL A 292 20.56 -21.83 8.52
CA VAL A 292 20.54 -22.99 9.41
C VAL A 292 21.95 -23.52 9.59
N LYS A 293 22.39 -23.67 10.83
CA LYS A 293 23.70 -24.25 11.17
C LYS A 293 23.52 -25.48 12.03
N SER A 294 24.23 -26.56 11.72
CA SER A 294 24.30 -27.73 12.61
C SER A 294 25.17 -27.43 13.84
N GLU A 295 24.90 -28.13 14.94
CA GLU A 295 25.63 -28.01 16.21
C GLU A 295 27.11 -28.34 16.08
N ASP A 296 27.45 -29.28 15.20
CA ASP A 296 28.81 -29.65 14.85
C ASP A 296 29.46 -28.71 13.81
N TYR A 297 28.76 -27.63 13.41
CA TYR A 297 29.15 -26.62 12.42
C TYR A 297 29.53 -27.18 11.04
N LYS A 298 29.23 -28.46 10.75
CA LYS A 298 29.59 -29.10 9.48
C LYS A 298 28.72 -28.64 8.32
N TYR A 299 27.49 -28.21 8.58
CA TYR A 299 26.55 -27.82 7.53
C TYR A 299 25.99 -26.41 7.77
N ASN A 300 26.15 -25.55 6.76
CA ASN A 300 25.51 -24.24 6.67
C ASN A 300 24.50 -24.28 5.51
N LEU A 301 23.22 -24.36 5.84
CA LEU A 301 22.14 -24.37 4.87
C LEU A 301 21.49 -23.00 4.81
N LYS A 302 21.12 -22.59 3.60
CA LYS A 302 20.46 -21.30 3.34
C LYS A 302 19.15 -21.57 2.62
N PHE A 303 18.05 -21.08 3.19
CA PHE A 303 16.71 -21.23 2.63
C PHE A 303 16.13 -19.86 2.29
N ASP A 304 15.46 -19.76 1.16
CA ASP A 304 14.87 -18.50 0.69
C ASP A 304 13.61 -18.10 1.47
N SER A 305 13.01 -19.02 2.22
CA SER A 305 11.84 -18.75 3.05
C SER A 305 11.70 -19.70 4.24
N ILE A 306 10.91 -19.26 5.23
CA ILE A 306 10.43 -20.08 6.36
C ILE A 306 9.75 -21.37 5.87
N THR A 307 8.99 -21.30 4.79
CA THR A 307 8.26 -22.46 4.26
C THR A 307 9.24 -23.51 3.70
N ASP A 308 10.30 -23.06 3.03
CA ASP A 308 11.31 -23.96 2.46
C ASP A 308 12.15 -24.61 3.55
N THR A 309 12.46 -23.87 4.63
CA THR A 309 13.09 -24.44 5.82
C THR A 309 12.23 -25.54 6.43
N ILE A 310 10.93 -25.31 6.61
CA ILE A 310 10.02 -26.31 7.20
C ILE A 310 9.97 -27.58 6.33
N LYS A 311 9.81 -27.44 5.01
CA LYS A 311 9.79 -28.57 4.07
C LYS A 311 11.07 -29.41 4.13
N TYR A 312 12.23 -28.76 4.22
CA TYR A 312 13.50 -29.45 4.34
C TYR A 312 13.57 -30.26 5.64
N PHE A 313 13.19 -29.66 6.77
CA PHE A 313 13.20 -30.34 8.07
C PHE A 313 12.21 -31.51 8.13
N ASP A 314 11.03 -31.37 7.51
CA ASP A 314 10.10 -32.49 7.33
C ASP A 314 10.72 -33.62 6.49
N SER A 315 11.50 -33.30 5.44
CA SER A 315 12.16 -34.30 4.59
C SER A 315 13.25 -35.10 5.29
N ILE A 316 13.89 -34.52 6.33
CA ILE A 316 14.86 -35.22 7.19
C ILE A 316 14.21 -35.78 8.47
N ASN A 317 12.87 -35.91 8.46
CA ASN A 317 12.07 -36.46 9.56
C ASN A 317 12.16 -35.69 10.89
N ILE A 318 12.51 -34.40 10.81
CA ILE A 318 12.53 -33.48 11.94
C ILE A 318 11.30 -32.59 11.88
N LYS A 319 10.28 -32.92 12.67
CA LYS A 319 9.06 -32.08 12.78
C LYS A 319 9.42 -30.66 13.22
N LEU A 320 9.24 -29.68 12.32
CA LEU A 320 9.51 -28.26 12.56
C LEU A 320 8.32 -27.43 12.09
N ASP A 321 7.52 -26.89 13.01
CA ASP A 321 6.41 -26.02 12.64
C ASP A 321 6.81 -24.53 12.61
N ARG A 322 5.97 -23.71 11.97
CA ARG A 322 6.19 -22.26 11.82
C ARG A 322 6.31 -21.52 13.15
N LYS A 323 5.58 -21.97 14.18
CA LYS A 323 5.60 -21.33 15.50
C LYS A 323 6.94 -21.58 16.19
N THR A 324 7.41 -22.81 16.14
CA THR A 324 8.69 -23.27 16.68
C THR A 324 9.85 -22.58 15.96
N LEU A 325 9.85 -22.56 14.62
CA LEU A 325 10.90 -21.90 13.85
C LEU A 325 11.02 -20.40 14.17
N ASN A 326 9.90 -19.67 14.25
CA ASN A 326 9.91 -18.25 14.62
C ASN A 326 10.39 -18.01 16.05
N LEU A 327 10.08 -18.91 16.98
CA LEU A 327 10.58 -18.83 18.35
C LEU A 327 12.11 -19.00 18.38
N ARG A 328 12.65 -19.96 17.63
CA ARG A 328 14.10 -20.21 17.54
C ARG A 328 14.88 -19.12 16.82
N LEU A 329 14.29 -18.54 15.78
CA LEU A 329 14.83 -17.35 15.11
C LEU A 329 14.89 -16.12 16.04
N LYS A 330 14.07 -16.08 17.11
CA LYS A 330 14.04 -14.98 18.09
C LYS A 330 14.98 -15.22 19.27
N ASP A 331 14.99 -16.44 19.82
CA ASP A 331 15.75 -16.77 21.02
C ASP A 331 17.15 -17.33 20.75
N GLY A 332 17.44 -17.69 19.50
CA GLY A 332 18.74 -18.24 19.07
C GLY A 332 19.07 -19.60 19.66
N LYS A 333 18.11 -20.30 20.30
CA LYS A 333 18.36 -21.57 20.98
C LYS A 333 18.46 -22.73 20.01
N LEU A 334 19.28 -23.71 20.39
CA LEU A 334 19.44 -24.97 19.67
C LEU A 334 18.09 -25.71 19.60
N TYR A 335 17.77 -26.22 18.42
CA TYR A 335 16.61 -27.09 18.21
C TYR A 335 17.04 -28.34 17.45
N LYS A 336 17.02 -29.48 18.14
CA LYS A 336 17.36 -30.81 17.60
C LYS A 336 18.69 -30.82 16.81
N GLY A 337 19.71 -30.17 17.37
CA GLY A 337 21.04 -30.09 16.76
C GLY A 337 21.22 -28.98 15.71
N TYR A 338 20.28 -28.02 15.59
CA TYR A 338 20.37 -26.92 14.63
C TYR A 338 20.08 -25.54 15.25
N TYR A 339 20.81 -24.53 14.77
CA TYR A 339 20.59 -23.10 15.03
C TYR A 339 19.94 -22.43 13.82
N PHE A 340 19.07 -21.44 14.06
CA PHE A 340 18.33 -20.71 13.02
C PHE A 340 18.54 -19.21 13.16
N ASN A 341 18.94 -18.53 12.08
CA ASN A 341 19.13 -17.08 12.03
C ASN A 341 18.51 -16.49 10.74
N TYR A 342 18.25 -15.18 10.74
CA TYR A 342 17.92 -14.43 9.52
C TYR A 342 19.17 -14.03 8.73
#